data_AF-A0A919C4R0-F1
#
_entry.id   AF-A0A919C4R0-F1
#
_cell.length_a   1.000
_cell.length_b   1.000
_cell.length_c   1.000
_cell.angle_alpha   90.00
_cell.angle_beta   90.00
_cell.angle_gamma   90.00
#
_symmetry.space_group_name_H-M   'P 1'
#
loop_
_entity.id
_entity.type
_entity.pdbx_description
1 polymer ?
#
loop_
_entity_poly.entity_id
_entity_poly.type
_entity_poly.pdbx_seq_one_letter_code
_entity_poly.pdbx_strand_id
1 'polypeptide(L)'
;MAADIARRAVLLASFLSETSDVDVWVYTSRAHQLPRLRPSDAVEWIEDWAVLSKDPLFTEDAVPRNRLAGYMRQHGLDGAGRDEDVALAVKDLAGRIPEDGAPTLVLFCLWAAQSDGPELADRLREEADRNVFWLFLGEYSAQDSVQEVLRRLRTEAPDIANVRLYNGWDELADTPDYFFYKGVLKPFSRWYRSGRRPR
;
A
#
# COMPACT_ATOMS: atom_id res chain seq x y z
N MET A 1 3.22 5.89 -10.04
CA MET A 1 3.17 5.06 -8.81
C MET A 1 2.83 3.58 -8.97
N ALA A 2 1.56 3.18 -9.19
CA ALA A 2 1.07 1.82 -8.89
C ALA A 2 1.77 0.71 -9.68
N ALA A 3 1.92 0.89 -11.00
CA ALA A 3 2.64 -0.04 -11.87
C ALA A 3 4.11 -0.24 -11.42
N ASP A 4 4.81 0.84 -11.05
CA ASP A 4 6.21 0.75 -10.62
C ASP A 4 6.36 0.06 -9.27
N ILE A 5 5.43 0.30 -8.34
CA ILE A 5 5.39 -0.43 -7.07
C ILE A 5 5.07 -1.89 -7.27
N ALA A 6 4.12 -2.24 -8.14
CA ALA A 6 3.81 -3.64 -8.45
C ALA A 6 5.06 -4.38 -8.98
N ARG A 7 5.80 -3.79 -9.92
CA ARG A 7 7.07 -4.35 -10.42
C ARG A 7 8.07 -4.59 -9.31
N ARG A 8 8.28 -3.58 -8.47
CA ARG A 8 9.25 -3.65 -7.36
C ARG A 8 8.81 -4.61 -6.25
N ALA A 9 7.51 -4.74 -6.01
CA ALA A 9 6.94 -5.64 -5.02
C ALA A 9 7.20 -7.11 -5.39
N VAL A 10 7.08 -7.47 -6.66
CA VAL A 10 7.43 -8.81 -7.17
C VAL A 10 8.90 -9.14 -6.85
N LEU A 11 9.82 -8.21 -7.12
CA LEU A 11 11.22 -8.45 -6.82
C LEU A 11 11.47 -8.51 -5.31
N LEU A 12 10.84 -7.65 -4.52
CA LEU A 12 10.89 -7.73 -3.05
C LEU A 12 10.39 -9.09 -2.53
N ALA A 13 9.29 -9.60 -3.08
CA ALA A 13 8.73 -10.88 -2.68
C ALA A 13 9.70 -12.03 -2.91
N SER A 14 10.52 -11.98 -3.98
CA SER A 14 11.57 -12.97 -4.22
C SER A 14 12.66 -13.02 -3.14
N PHE A 15 12.82 -11.94 -2.36
CA PHE A 15 13.75 -11.89 -1.23
C PHE A 15 13.10 -12.22 0.12
N LEU A 16 11.77 -12.17 0.21
CA LEU A 16 11.03 -12.21 1.48
C LEU A 16 10.13 -13.44 1.63
N SER A 17 9.70 -14.06 0.53
CA SER A 17 8.71 -15.13 0.49
C SER A 17 9.18 -16.28 -0.38
N GLU A 18 8.89 -17.52 0.04
CA GLU A 18 9.18 -18.73 -0.75
C GLU A 18 8.36 -18.80 -2.04
N THR A 19 7.11 -18.33 -2.00
CA THR A 19 6.22 -18.35 -3.17
C THR A 19 6.49 -17.19 -4.12
N SER A 20 7.08 -16.10 -3.63
CA SER A 20 7.23 -14.82 -4.35
C SER A 20 5.90 -14.20 -4.84
N ASP A 21 4.75 -14.77 -4.49
CA ASP A 21 3.43 -14.21 -4.79
C ASP A 21 3.19 -12.99 -3.91
N VAL A 22 2.56 -11.96 -4.48
CA VAL A 22 2.18 -10.73 -3.78
C VAL A 22 0.66 -10.64 -3.69
N ASP A 23 0.13 -10.57 -2.47
CA ASP A 23 -1.26 -10.22 -2.24
C ASP A 23 -1.46 -8.72 -2.50
N VAL A 24 -2.37 -8.37 -3.41
CA VAL A 24 -2.62 -6.99 -3.80
C VAL A 24 -4.04 -6.59 -3.43
N TRP A 25 -4.17 -5.36 -2.93
CA TRP A 25 -5.44 -4.80 -2.48
C TRP A 25 -5.64 -3.42 -3.10
N VAL A 26 -6.88 -3.12 -3.48
CA VAL A 26 -7.35 -1.75 -3.75
C VAL A 26 -8.24 -1.32 -2.59
N TYR A 27 -8.24 -0.03 -2.25
CA TYR A 27 -8.96 0.45 -1.07
C TYR A 27 -9.56 1.84 -1.24
N THR A 28 -10.64 2.08 -0.50
CA THR A 28 -11.17 3.41 -0.14
C THR A 28 -11.19 3.53 1.38
N SER A 29 -12.32 3.30 2.05
CA SER A 29 -12.39 2.94 3.48
C SER A 29 -12.40 1.44 3.72
N ARG A 30 -12.62 0.66 2.66
CA ARG A 30 -12.63 -0.82 2.68
C ARG A 30 -11.66 -1.34 1.65
N ALA A 31 -11.03 -2.46 1.95
CA ALA A 31 -10.09 -3.10 1.07
C ALA A 31 -10.73 -4.25 0.29
N HIS A 32 -10.37 -4.34 -0.98
CA HIS A 32 -10.81 -5.37 -1.90
C HIS A 32 -9.59 -6.07 -2.51
N GLN A 33 -9.57 -7.39 -2.41
CA GLN A 33 -8.44 -8.17 -2.89
C GLN A 33 -8.50 -8.25 -4.41
N LEU A 34 -7.43 -7.82 -5.06
CA LEU A 34 -7.21 -8.05 -6.47
C LEU A 34 -6.63 -9.46 -6.67
N PRO A 35 -6.59 -9.99 -7.91
CA PRO A 35 -5.84 -11.21 -8.18
C PRO A 35 -4.40 -11.08 -7.67
N ARG A 36 -3.85 -12.17 -7.13
CA ARG A 36 -2.45 -12.19 -6.70
C ARG A 36 -1.53 -11.86 -7.85
N LEU A 37 -0.52 -11.07 -7.57
CA LEU A 37 0.51 -10.70 -8.52
C LEU A 37 1.65 -11.72 -8.43
N ARG A 38 1.93 -12.43 -9.53
CA ARG A 38 2.98 -13.44 -9.58
C ARG A 38 4.14 -12.95 -10.45
N PRO A 39 5.38 -13.40 -10.19
CA PRO A 39 6.50 -13.04 -11.04
C PRO A 39 6.31 -13.47 -12.51
N SER A 40 5.65 -14.60 -12.75
CA SER A 40 5.46 -15.15 -14.09
C SER A 40 4.46 -14.39 -14.97
N ASP A 41 3.50 -13.70 -14.36
CA ASP A 41 2.42 -12.97 -15.03
C ASP A 41 2.47 -11.46 -14.78
N ALA A 42 3.54 -10.96 -14.13
CA ALA A 42 3.61 -9.58 -13.64
C ALA A 42 3.35 -8.52 -14.72
N VAL A 43 3.83 -8.73 -15.95
CA VAL A 43 3.62 -7.77 -17.05
C VAL A 43 2.13 -7.64 -17.40
N GLU A 44 1.48 -8.77 -17.67
CA GLU A 44 0.04 -8.81 -17.98
C GLU A 44 -0.79 -8.31 -16.80
N TRP A 45 -0.43 -8.72 -15.57
CA TRP A 45 -1.11 -8.27 -14.36
C TRP A 45 -1.03 -6.74 -14.21
N ILE A 46 0.11 -6.12 -14.47
CA ILE A 46 0.27 -4.67 -14.37
C ILE A 46 -0.59 -3.94 -15.39
N GLU A 47 -0.65 -4.43 -16.63
CA GLU A 47 -1.49 -3.86 -17.68
C GLU A 47 -2.97 -3.93 -17.31
N ASP A 48 -3.39 -5.06 -16.74
CA ASP A 48 -4.78 -5.32 -16.36
C ASP A 48 -5.21 -4.67 -15.03
N TRP A 49 -4.29 -4.39 -14.10
CA TRP A 49 -4.65 -4.05 -12.71
C TRP A 49 -3.92 -2.84 -12.12
N ALA A 50 -2.87 -2.31 -12.74
CA ALA A 50 -2.07 -1.22 -12.15
C ALA A 50 -1.86 0.00 -13.05
N VAL A 51 -2.38 -0.01 -14.28
CA VAL A 51 -2.31 1.12 -15.23
C VAL A 51 -3.69 1.71 -15.48
N LEU A 52 -4.10 2.72 -14.72
CA LEU A 52 -5.31 3.49 -15.04
C LEU A 52 -5.16 4.09 -16.45
N SER A 53 -6.09 3.76 -17.36
CA SER A 53 -6.05 4.31 -18.72
C SER A 53 -6.11 5.84 -18.66
N LYS A 54 -5.28 6.50 -19.47
CA LYS A 54 -5.25 7.97 -19.59
C LYS A 54 -6.48 8.55 -20.29
N ASP A 55 -7.28 7.71 -20.94
CA ASP A 55 -8.53 8.10 -21.58
C ASP A 55 -9.59 8.38 -20.52
N PRO A 56 -10.48 9.38 -20.71
CA PRO A 56 -11.51 9.72 -19.75
C PRO A 56 -12.43 8.51 -19.53
N LEU A 57 -12.28 7.86 -18.37
CA LEU A 57 -13.02 6.68 -17.89
C LEU A 57 -14.53 6.92 -17.68
N PHE A 58 -15.05 8.07 -18.12
CA PHE A 58 -16.37 8.61 -17.79
C PHE A 58 -17.26 8.84 -19.02
N THR A 59 -17.04 8.13 -20.13
CA THR A 59 -18.08 7.98 -21.17
C THR A 59 -18.80 6.66 -20.95
N GLU A 60 -20.14 6.69 -20.88
CA GLU A 60 -21.00 5.49 -20.65
C GLU A 60 -20.69 4.34 -21.63
N ASP A 61 -20.16 4.66 -22.82
CA ASP A 61 -19.85 3.70 -23.89
C ASP A 61 -18.40 3.16 -23.87
N ALA A 62 -17.52 3.64 -22.99
CA ALA A 62 -16.13 3.18 -22.95
C ALA A 62 -16.04 1.84 -22.21
N VAL A 63 -15.85 0.75 -22.95
CA VAL A 63 -15.42 -0.54 -22.37
C VAL A 63 -14.07 -0.31 -21.71
N PRO A 64 -13.94 -0.42 -20.37
CA PRO A 64 -12.66 -0.20 -19.72
C PRO A 64 -11.69 -1.26 -20.22
N ARG A 65 -10.65 -0.85 -20.96
CA ARG A 65 -9.58 -1.78 -21.36
C ARG A 65 -8.82 -2.31 -20.14
N ASN A 66 -8.81 -1.56 -19.05
CA ASN A 66 -8.21 -1.95 -17.77
C ASN A 66 -9.27 -2.60 -16.86
N ARG A 67 -9.00 -3.83 -16.39
CA ARG A 67 -9.88 -4.61 -15.51
C ARG A 67 -10.10 -3.94 -14.15
N LEU A 68 -9.12 -3.18 -13.65
CA LEU A 68 -9.24 -2.41 -12.42
C LEU A 68 -10.43 -1.45 -12.45
N ALA A 69 -10.63 -0.71 -13.55
CA ALA A 69 -11.71 0.28 -13.62
C ALA A 69 -13.10 -0.38 -13.58
N GLY A 70 -13.26 -1.51 -14.30
CA GLY A 70 -14.49 -2.31 -14.22
C GLY A 70 -14.72 -2.88 -12.83
N TYR A 71 -13.66 -3.38 -12.18
CA TYR A 71 -13.70 -3.91 -10.82
C TYR A 71 -14.07 -2.82 -9.79
N MET A 72 -13.46 -1.64 -9.88
CA MET A 72 -13.76 -0.51 -9.01
C MET A 72 -15.22 -0.11 -9.13
N ARG A 73 -15.77 0.01 -10.34
CA ARG A 73 -17.19 0.30 -10.57
C ARG A 73 -18.11 -0.78 -10.00
N GLN A 74 -17.80 -2.05 -10.24
CA GLN A 74 -18.57 -3.18 -9.71
C GLN A 74 -18.65 -3.16 -8.18
N HIS A 75 -17.58 -2.69 -7.53
CA HIS A 75 -17.47 -2.62 -6.07
C HIS A 75 -17.77 -1.23 -5.48
N GLY A 76 -18.21 -0.27 -6.30
CA GLY A 76 -18.54 1.10 -5.86
C GLY A 76 -17.33 1.90 -5.34
N LEU A 77 -16.13 1.60 -5.83
CA LEU A 77 -14.87 2.25 -5.47
C LEU A 77 -14.51 3.44 -6.40
N ASP A 78 -15.33 3.72 -7.42
CA ASP A 78 -15.13 4.79 -8.40
C ASP A 78 -15.81 6.12 -8.03
N GLY A 79 -16.56 6.15 -6.92
CA GLY A 79 -17.21 7.35 -6.41
C GLY A 79 -16.24 8.25 -5.63
N ALA A 80 -15.73 9.29 -6.28
CA ALA A 80 -14.98 10.34 -5.60
C ALA A 80 -15.89 11.08 -4.60
N GLY A 81 -15.57 11.00 -3.30
CA GLY A 81 -15.84 12.12 -2.40
C GLY A 81 -16.58 11.91 -1.07
N ARG A 82 -16.83 10.70 -0.55
CA ARG A 82 -17.38 10.59 0.83
C ARG A 82 -16.86 9.45 1.73
N ASP A 83 -16.43 8.31 1.19
CA ASP A 83 -16.02 7.16 1.99
C ASP A 83 -14.54 6.78 1.77
N GLU A 84 -13.63 7.75 1.78
CA GLU A 84 -12.17 7.52 1.70
C GLU A 84 -11.50 7.81 3.04
N ASP A 85 -11.36 6.78 3.89
CA ASP A 85 -10.68 6.88 5.17
C ASP A 85 -9.56 5.83 5.27
N VAL A 86 -8.34 6.34 5.34
CA VAL A 86 -7.12 5.52 5.45
C VAL A 86 -7.10 4.70 6.74
N ALA A 87 -7.63 5.23 7.86
CA ALA A 87 -7.66 4.51 9.14
C ALA A 87 -8.59 3.29 9.06
N LEU A 88 -9.76 3.45 8.42
CA LEU A 88 -10.68 2.33 8.18
C LEU A 88 -10.09 1.31 7.20
N ALA A 89 -9.38 1.75 6.17
CA ALA A 89 -8.70 0.85 5.24
C ALA A 89 -7.60 0.04 5.93
N VAL A 90 -6.78 0.68 6.79
CA VAL A 90 -5.77 0.00 7.60
C VAL A 90 -6.42 -1.03 8.52
N LYS A 91 -7.52 -0.67 9.20
CA LYS A 91 -8.29 -1.60 10.05
C LYS A 91 -8.75 -2.83 9.28
N ASP A 92 -9.40 -2.62 8.14
CA ASP A 92 -9.95 -3.70 7.32
C ASP A 92 -8.83 -4.61 6.77
N LEU A 93 -7.74 -4.01 6.28
CA LEU A 93 -6.57 -4.76 5.80
C LEU A 93 -5.90 -5.55 6.91
N ALA A 94 -5.66 -4.94 8.06
CA ALA A 94 -5.08 -5.62 9.20
C ALA A 94 -5.93 -6.85 9.55
N GLY A 95 -7.26 -6.69 9.65
CA GLY A 95 -8.19 -7.79 9.95
C GLY A 95 -8.13 -8.98 8.97
N ARG A 96 -7.59 -8.78 7.76
CA ARG A 96 -7.45 -9.81 6.72
C ARG A 96 -6.07 -10.45 6.69
N ILE A 97 -5.09 -9.87 7.38
CA ILE A 97 -3.75 -10.45 7.54
C ILE A 97 -3.76 -11.40 8.76
N PRO A 98 -3.31 -12.66 8.62
CA PRO A 98 -3.26 -13.60 9.75
C PRO A 98 -2.35 -13.12 10.89
N GLU A 99 -2.85 -13.14 12.12
CA GLU A 99 -2.10 -12.69 13.32
C GLU A 99 -0.90 -13.59 13.64
N ASP A 100 -1.12 -14.89 13.57
CA ASP A 100 -0.11 -15.92 13.84
C ASP A 100 0.70 -16.28 12.58
N GLY A 101 0.57 -15.48 11.52
CA GLY A 101 1.28 -15.67 10.26
C GLY A 101 2.76 -15.28 10.31
N ALA A 102 3.45 -15.51 9.18
CA ALA A 102 4.80 -15.01 8.98
C ALA A 102 4.83 -13.47 9.04
N PRO A 103 5.94 -12.85 9.46
CA PRO A 103 6.12 -11.40 9.42
C PRO A 103 5.81 -10.84 8.03
N THR A 104 4.82 -9.98 7.95
CA THR A 104 4.27 -9.46 6.70
C THR A 104 4.72 -8.02 6.50
N LEU A 105 5.32 -7.73 5.34
CA LEU A 105 5.63 -6.37 4.90
C LEU A 105 4.46 -5.85 4.06
N VAL A 106 3.83 -4.75 4.49
CA VAL A 106 2.80 -4.06 3.73
C VAL A 106 3.38 -2.78 3.13
N LEU A 107 3.32 -2.67 1.80
CA LEU A 107 3.61 -1.45 1.06
C LEU A 107 2.28 -0.69 0.87
N PHE A 108 2.04 0.34 1.69
CA PHE A 108 0.79 1.09 1.69
C PHE A 108 0.91 2.37 0.86
N CYS A 109 0.43 2.34 -0.39
CA CYS A 109 0.54 3.46 -1.33
C CYS A 109 -0.64 4.44 -1.21
N LEU A 110 -0.37 5.66 -0.73
CA LEU A 110 -1.34 6.76 -0.63
C LEU A 110 -1.41 7.53 -1.96
N TRP A 111 -2.62 7.69 -2.51
CA TRP A 111 -2.89 8.44 -3.74
C TRP A 111 -3.69 9.71 -3.48
N ALA A 112 -4.77 9.56 -2.71
CA ALA A 112 -5.56 10.63 -2.12
C ALA A 112 -5.97 10.15 -0.72
N ALA A 113 -6.08 11.08 0.23
CA ALA A 113 -6.51 10.72 1.57
C ALA A 113 -7.35 11.85 2.15
N GLN A 114 -8.52 11.54 2.66
CA GLN A 114 -9.17 12.36 3.67
C GLN A 114 -8.96 11.63 4.99
N SER A 115 -8.17 12.22 5.88
CA SER A 115 -8.03 11.68 7.23
C SER A 115 -7.83 12.87 8.16
N ASP A 116 -8.89 13.21 8.86
CA ASP A 116 -8.94 14.36 9.76
C ASP A 116 -8.37 14.03 11.14
N GLY A 117 -7.12 13.55 11.20
CA GLY A 117 -6.42 13.32 12.48
C GLY A 117 -7.19 12.37 13.41
N PRO A 118 -6.91 12.40 14.72
CA PRO A 118 -6.42 11.32 15.61
C PRO A 118 -6.67 9.81 15.29
N GLU A 119 -7.45 9.43 14.28
CA GLU A 119 -7.92 8.05 14.09
C GLU A 119 -6.88 7.11 13.44
N LEU A 120 -6.03 7.58 12.53
CA LEU A 120 -5.04 6.70 11.85
C LEU A 120 -3.91 6.25 12.79
N ALA A 121 -3.34 7.16 13.58
CA ALA A 121 -2.27 6.82 14.51
C ALA A 121 -2.79 5.90 15.63
N ASP A 122 -3.98 6.18 16.16
CA ASP A 122 -4.66 5.32 17.14
C ASP A 122 -4.89 3.92 16.57
N ARG A 123 -5.40 3.83 15.34
CA ARG A 123 -5.59 2.54 14.66
C ARG A 123 -4.29 1.77 14.51
N LEU A 124 -3.21 2.43 14.08
CA LEU A 124 -1.91 1.78 13.94
C LEU A 124 -1.33 1.32 15.29
N ARG A 125 -1.63 2.02 16.39
CA ARG A 125 -1.25 1.57 17.75
C ARG A 125 -2.02 0.33 18.18
N GLU A 126 -3.30 0.24 17.87
CA GLU A 126 -4.09 -0.97 18.14
C GLU A 126 -3.54 -2.20 17.42
N GLU A 127 -2.96 -2.01 16.24
CA GLU A 127 -2.41 -3.10 15.40
C GLU A 127 -0.88 -3.27 15.58
N ALA A 128 -0.26 -2.59 16.55
CA ALA A 128 1.21 -2.54 16.71
C ALA A 128 1.83 -3.90 17.10
N ASP A 129 1.07 -4.75 17.80
CA ASP A 129 1.51 -6.07 18.28
C ASP A 129 1.44 -7.17 17.21
N ARG A 130 0.79 -6.89 16.07
CA ARG A 130 0.59 -7.86 14.99
C ARG A 130 1.88 -8.08 14.21
N ASN A 131 1.99 -9.23 13.55
CA ASN A 131 3.12 -9.58 12.68
C ASN A 131 3.10 -8.82 11.33
N VAL A 132 2.76 -7.53 11.37
CA VAL A 132 2.60 -6.68 10.20
C VAL A 132 3.48 -5.45 10.36
N PHE A 133 4.29 -5.19 9.34
CA PHE A 133 5.09 -3.98 9.22
C PHE A 133 4.53 -3.10 8.12
N TRP A 134 4.10 -1.90 8.47
CA TRP A 134 3.49 -0.94 7.57
C TRP A 134 4.55 0.04 7.06
N LEU A 135 4.77 0.04 5.75
CA LEU A 135 5.56 1.05 5.08
C LEU A 135 4.65 1.92 4.23
N PHE A 136 4.41 3.14 4.67
CA PHE A 136 3.60 4.11 3.93
C PHE A 136 4.44 4.77 2.83
N LEU A 137 3.91 4.76 1.61
CA LEU A 137 4.49 5.40 0.43
C LEU A 137 3.51 6.46 -0.07
N GLY A 138 3.98 7.67 -0.32
CA GLY A 138 3.24 8.69 -1.05
C GLY A 138 4.19 9.41 -2.00
N GLU A 139 3.68 9.90 -3.13
CA GLU A 139 4.45 10.77 -4.03
C GLU A 139 4.50 12.19 -3.44
N TYR A 140 5.64 12.90 -3.50
CA TYR A 140 5.68 14.29 -3.03
C TYR A 140 4.93 15.23 -3.96
N SER A 141 4.75 14.87 -5.24
CA SER A 141 3.85 15.56 -6.17
C SER A 141 2.36 15.24 -5.95
N ALA A 142 2.03 14.37 -4.98
CA ALA A 142 0.65 14.07 -4.63
C ALA A 142 -0.08 15.31 -4.07
N GLN A 143 -1.41 15.23 -4.06
CA GLN A 143 -2.28 16.28 -3.51
C GLN A 143 -1.86 16.63 -2.07
N ASP A 144 -2.04 17.90 -1.67
CA ASP A 144 -1.70 18.44 -0.34
C ASP A 144 -2.17 17.53 0.82
N SER A 145 -3.27 16.81 0.61
CA SER A 145 -3.86 15.88 1.56
C SER A 145 -2.97 14.67 1.91
N VAL A 146 -2.24 14.09 0.95
CA VAL A 146 -1.33 12.96 1.21
C VAL A 146 -0.13 13.40 2.05
N GLN A 147 0.44 14.56 1.72
CA GLN A 147 1.55 15.13 2.48
C GLN A 147 1.15 15.42 3.92
N GLU A 148 -0.07 15.96 4.12
CA GLU A 148 -0.59 16.26 5.44
C GLU A 148 -0.77 14.99 6.28
N VAL A 149 -1.32 13.91 5.72
CA VAL A 149 -1.44 12.61 6.42
C VAL A 149 -0.07 12.06 6.81
N LEU A 150 0.90 12.06 5.89
CA LEU A 150 2.26 11.59 6.18
C LEU A 150 2.96 12.47 7.22
N ARG A 151 2.76 13.78 7.17
CA ARG A 151 3.30 14.73 8.16
C ARG A 151 2.71 14.49 9.54
N ARG A 152 1.38 14.36 9.66
CA ARG A 152 0.69 14.05 10.92
C ARG A 152 1.16 12.72 11.49
N LEU A 153 1.17 11.66 10.69
CA LEU A 153 1.60 10.33 11.13
C LEU A 153 3.04 10.34 11.67
N ARG A 154 3.94 11.14 11.07
CA ARG A 154 5.32 11.32 11.56
C ARG A 154 5.38 11.97 12.94
N THR A 155 4.48 12.89 13.23
CA THR A 155 4.41 13.63 14.50
C THR A 155 3.72 12.83 15.59
N GLU A 156 2.66 12.08 15.25
CA GLU A 156 1.76 11.42 16.21
C GLU A 156 2.09 9.95 16.48
N ALA A 157 2.79 9.27 15.56
CA ALA A 157 3.16 7.86 15.68
C ALA A 157 4.69 7.58 15.72
N PRO A 158 5.57 8.46 16.27
CA PRO A 158 7.01 8.20 16.28
C PRO A 158 7.39 6.98 17.14
N ASP A 159 6.52 6.58 18.07
CA ASP A 159 6.67 5.47 18.99
C ASP A 159 6.24 4.12 18.40
N ILE A 160 5.48 4.11 17.30
CA ILE A 160 4.96 2.87 16.70
C ILE A 160 6.10 2.13 15.98
N ALA A 161 6.51 0.99 16.56
CA ALA A 161 7.71 0.27 16.14
C ALA A 161 7.59 -0.36 14.73
N ASN A 162 6.38 -0.81 14.36
CA ASN A 162 6.08 -1.50 13.11
C ASN A 162 5.56 -0.59 11.99
N VAL A 163 5.64 0.74 12.16
CA VAL A 163 5.21 1.72 11.15
C VAL A 163 6.41 2.56 10.70
N ARG A 164 6.59 2.71 9.39
CA ARG A 164 7.54 3.67 8.82
C ARG A 164 6.93 4.40 7.64
N LEU A 165 7.44 5.62 7.44
CA LEU A 165 7.22 6.38 6.22
C LEU A 165 8.41 6.16 5.29
N TYR A 166 8.15 5.91 4.02
CA TYR A 166 9.19 5.82 3.02
C TYR A 166 9.73 7.23 2.72
N ASN A 167 10.93 7.52 3.22
CA ASN A 167 11.66 8.75 2.92
C ASN A 167 12.40 8.57 1.59
N GLY A 168 11.66 8.66 0.48
CA GLY A 168 12.15 8.53 -0.89
C GLY A 168 12.64 9.85 -1.50
N TRP A 169 12.89 9.81 -2.81
CA TRP A 169 13.07 11.03 -3.62
C TRP A 169 11.71 11.72 -3.81
N ASP A 170 11.74 12.96 -4.33
CA ASP A 170 10.53 13.75 -4.61
C ASP A 170 9.50 12.95 -5.43
N GLU A 171 9.96 12.18 -6.41
CA GLU A 171 9.13 11.22 -7.14
C GLU A 171 9.63 9.78 -6.96
N LEU A 172 8.68 8.88 -6.66
CA LEU A 172 8.96 7.45 -6.49
C LEU A 172 9.39 6.80 -7.82
N ALA A 173 8.92 7.35 -8.94
CA ALA A 173 9.32 6.96 -10.29
C ALA A 173 10.81 7.19 -10.54
N ASP A 174 11.36 8.29 -10.03
CA ASP A 174 12.77 8.67 -10.21
C ASP A 174 13.71 7.98 -9.23
N THR A 175 13.17 7.36 -8.18
CA THR A 175 13.98 6.67 -7.18
C THR A 175 14.66 5.44 -7.81
N PRO A 176 16.01 5.35 -7.82
CA PRO A 176 16.68 4.16 -8.30
C PRO A 176 16.35 2.93 -7.45
N ASP A 177 16.19 1.79 -8.12
CA ASP A 177 15.77 0.52 -7.52
C ASP A 177 16.56 0.12 -6.27
N TYR A 178 17.89 0.27 -6.29
CA TYR A 178 18.73 -0.03 -5.13
C TYR A 178 18.35 0.81 -3.89
N PHE A 179 18.06 2.11 -4.07
CA PHE A 179 17.64 2.97 -2.97
C PHE A 179 16.23 2.62 -2.48
N PHE A 180 15.34 2.23 -3.40
CA PHE A 180 14.04 1.69 -3.05
C PHE A 180 14.15 0.44 -2.17
N TYR A 181 14.81 -0.60 -2.67
CA TYR A 181 14.94 -1.86 -1.93
C TYR A 181 15.66 -1.68 -0.59
N LYS A 182 16.71 -0.85 -0.54
CA LYS A 182 17.40 -0.53 0.71
C LYS A 182 16.49 0.22 1.69
N GLY A 183 15.70 1.17 1.21
CA GLY A 183 14.76 1.95 2.02
C GLY A 183 13.60 1.12 2.57
N VAL A 184 13.22 0.04 1.88
CA VAL A 184 12.19 -0.91 2.31
C VAL A 184 12.75 -2.00 3.23
N LEU A 185 13.79 -2.72 2.80
CA LEU A 185 14.29 -3.92 3.47
C LEU A 185 15.06 -3.59 4.76
N LYS A 186 15.77 -2.46 4.82
CA LYS A 186 16.54 -2.08 6.01
C LYS A 186 15.65 -1.83 7.23
N PRO A 187 14.59 -1.01 7.18
CA PRO A 187 13.71 -0.83 8.33
C PRO A 187 12.90 -2.09 8.65
N PHE A 188 12.41 -2.83 7.65
CA PHE A 188 11.69 -4.08 7.86
C PHE A 188 12.55 -5.12 8.59
N SER A 189 13.78 -5.36 8.12
CA SER A 189 14.70 -6.30 8.77
C SER A 189 15.12 -5.85 10.17
N ARG A 190 15.23 -4.53 10.42
CA ARG A 190 15.48 -4.01 11.77
C ARG A 190 14.31 -4.30 12.70
N TRP A 191 13.09 -4.03 12.25
CA TRP A 191 11.87 -4.32 13.02
C TRP A 191 11.77 -5.82 13.33
N TYR A 192 11.93 -6.67 12.31
CA TYR A 192 11.90 -8.12 12.43
C TYR A 192 12.94 -8.64 13.44
N ARG A 193 14.14 -8.07 13.48
CA ARG A 193 15.16 -8.43 14.48
C ARG A 193 14.89 -7.86 15.87
N SER A 194 14.22 -6.71 15.96
CA SER A 194 13.91 -6.07 17.24
C SER A 194 12.75 -6.73 17.97
N GLY A 195 11.89 -7.48 17.27
CA GLY A 195 10.75 -8.19 17.84
C GLY A 195 10.73 -9.67 17.43
N ARG A 196 10.94 -10.56 18.42
CA ARG A 196 10.84 -12.04 18.42
C ARG A 196 12.17 -12.81 18.37
N ARG A 197 12.84 -12.92 19.53
CA ARG A 197 13.19 -14.26 20.02
C ARG A 197 11.87 -14.90 20.47
N PRO A 198 11.48 -16.09 20.01
CA PRO A 198 10.39 -16.82 20.66
C PRO A 198 10.77 -17.01 22.13
N ARG A 199 9.86 -16.66 23.05
CA ARG A 199 9.88 -17.23 24.40
C ARG A 199 9.29 -18.61 24.34
#